data_AF-A0A0B6ZK89-F1
#
_entry.id   AF-A0A0B6ZK89-F1
#
_cell.length_a   1.000
_cell.length_b   1.000
_cell.length_c   1.000
_cell.angle_alpha   90.00
_cell.angle_beta   90.00
_cell.angle_gamma   90.00
#
_symmetry.space_group_name_H-M   'P 1'
#
loop_
_entity.id
_entity.type
_entity.pdbx_description
1 polymer ?
#
loop_
_entity_poly.entity_id
_entity_poly.type
_entity_poly.pdbx_seq_one_letter_code
_entity_poly.pdbx_strand_id
1 'polypeptide(L)'
;MEEEEDVSEEGDDTVLYILLRAADRFFAEYNRYPGYFDNTVEADIPKLRSCLNKLLHDWGLSVNIKDDYVQEMCRYGAAELHTMSAFMGGVVAQEVIKVVTGQFVPINNTFIYNGQRQTSTTVTL
;
A
#
# COMPACT_ATOMS: atom_id res chain seq x y z
N MET A 1 -13.09 -0.09 27.02
CA MET A 1 -11.64 -0.13 26.80
C MET A 1 -11.51 -0.95 25.54
N GLU A 2 -11.61 -0.26 24.41
CA GLU A 2 -11.43 -0.89 23.10
C GLU A 2 -9.95 -1.24 23.02
N GLU A 3 -9.66 -2.51 22.84
CA GLU A 3 -8.28 -2.99 22.66
C GLU A 3 -7.74 -2.32 21.40
N GLU A 4 -6.71 -1.49 21.54
CA GLU A 4 -5.88 -1.06 20.41
C GLU A 4 -5.24 -2.33 19.84
N GLU A 5 -5.82 -2.89 18.78
CA GLU A 5 -5.14 -3.92 18.00
C GLU A 5 -3.95 -3.26 17.31
N ASP A 6 -2.78 -3.51 17.89
CA ASP A 6 -1.51 -3.15 17.28
C ASP A 6 -1.34 -4.03 16.04
N VAL A 7 -1.72 -3.52 14.86
CA VAL A 7 -1.50 -4.17 13.54
C VAL A 7 0.00 -4.19 13.18
N SER A 8 0.87 -4.18 14.18
CA SER A 8 2.32 -4.19 14.03
C SER A 8 2.95 -5.53 14.41
N GLU A 9 2.22 -6.63 14.23
CA GLU A 9 2.87 -7.92 14.02
C GLU A 9 3.83 -7.81 12.82
N GLU A 10 5.09 -8.22 13.01
CA GLU A 10 6.14 -8.22 11.98
C GLU A 10 5.76 -9.14 10.81
N GLY A 11 4.83 -8.76 9.95
CA GLY A 11 4.34 -9.63 8.89
C GLY A 11 3.06 -9.16 8.19
N ASP A 12 2.36 -8.17 8.72
CA ASP A 12 1.13 -7.71 8.08
C ASP A 12 1.40 -6.72 6.94
N ASP A 13 1.48 -7.25 5.72
CA ASP A 13 1.64 -6.47 4.50
C ASP A 13 0.37 -5.66 4.13
N THR A 14 -0.75 -5.81 4.85
CA THR A 14 -1.97 -4.98 4.62
C THR A 14 -1.74 -3.50 4.89
N VAL A 15 -0.74 -3.15 5.71
CA VAL A 15 -0.33 -1.76 5.91
C VAL A 15 0.01 -1.07 4.58
N LEU A 16 0.58 -1.80 3.61
CA LEU A 16 0.89 -1.28 2.28
C LEU A 16 -0.38 -0.89 1.51
N TYR A 17 -1.45 -1.67 1.66
CA TYR A 17 -2.74 -1.32 1.09
C TYR A 17 -3.29 -0.03 1.71
N ILE A 18 -3.27 0.09 3.04
CA ILE A 18 -3.75 1.31 3.72
C ILE A 18 -2.94 2.54 3.27
N LEU A 19 -1.62 2.41 3.17
CA LEU A 19 -0.74 3.49 2.70
C LEU A 19 -1.02 3.87 1.24
N LEU A 20 -1.27 2.91 0.34
CA LEU A 20 -1.67 3.20 -1.05
C LEU A 20 -2.95 4.04 -1.08
N ARG A 21 -3.94 3.70 -0.25
CA ARG A 21 -5.19 4.46 -0.13
C ARG A 21 -4.97 5.85 0.47
N ALA A 22 -4.02 5.99 1.41
CA ALA A 22 -3.61 7.29 1.94
C ALA A 22 -2.87 8.13 0.89
N ALA A 23 -2.07 7.52 0.03
CA ALA A 23 -1.39 8.18 -1.08
C ALA A 23 -2.37 8.65 -2.18
N ASP A 24 -3.41 7.88 -2.48
CA ASP A 24 -4.50 8.32 -3.36
C ASP A 24 -5.21 9.57 -2.79
N ARG A 25 -5.47 9.60 -1.49
CA ARG A 25 -6.05 10.77 -0.82
C ARG A 25 -5.10 11.96 -0.84
N PHE A 26 -3.80 11.73 -0.62
CA PHE A 26 -2.79 12.76 -0.75
C PHE A 26 -2.78 13.33 -2.18
N PHE A 27 -2.87 12.49 -3.21
CA PHE A 27 -2.95 12.93 -4.60
C PHE A 27 -4.18 13.81 -4.84
N ALA A 28 -5.34 13.43 -4.29
CA ALA A 28 -6.55 14.24 -4.39
C ALA A 28 -6.44 15.62 -3.73
N GLU A 29 -5.68 15.75 -2.63
CA GLU A 29 -5.48 17.03 -1.92
C GLU A 29 -4.39 17.90 -2.54
N TYR A 30 -3.27 17.31 -3.00
CA TYR A 30 -2.06 18.04 -3.41
C TYR A 30 -1.75 17.95 -4.92
N ASN A 31 -2.54 17.20 -5.68
CA ASN A 31 -2.39 16.97 -7.12
C ASN A 31 -1.01 16.43 -7.54
N ARG A 32 -0.40 15.64 -6.64
CA ARG A 32 0.85 14.90 -6.84
C ARG A 32 0.96 13.82 -5.77
N TYR A 33 1.79 12.81 -6.00
CA TYR A 33 2.08 11.80 -4.99
C TYR A 33 3.10 12.29 -3.95
N PRO A 34 3.10 11.70 -2.74
CA PRO A 34 4.07 12.04 -1.70
C PRO A 34 5.50 11.73 -2.15
N GLY A 35 6.44 12.64 -1.89
CA GLY A 35 7.85 12.47 -2.21
C GLY A 35 8.19 12.40 -3.70
N TYR A 36 7.29 12.83 -4.59
CA TYR A 36 7.52 12.84 -6.03
C TYR A 36 8.74 13.69 -6.46
N PHE A 37 9.06 14.73 -5.70
CA PHE A 37 10.30 15.50 -5.86
C PHE A 37 11.23 15.27 -4.68
N ASP A 38 12.52 15.06 -4.95
CA ASP A 38 13.54 14.76 -3.92
C ASP A 38 13.58 15.79 -2.77
N ASN A 39 13.33 17.07 -3.08
CA ASN A 39 13.33 18.15 -2.09
C ASN A 39 12.02 18.25 -1.28
N THR A 40 10.99 17.44 -1.60
CA THR A 40 9.68 17.47 -0.94
C THR A 40 9.44 16.32 0.03
N VAL A 41 10.30 15.30 0.04
CA VAL A 41 10.16 14.08 0.86
C VAL A 41 9.88 14.43 2.33
N GLU A 42 10.77 15.19 2.96
CA GLU A 42 10.64 15.59 4.38
C GLU A 42 9.37 16.41 4.66
N ALA A 43 8.99 17.29 3.74
CA ALA A 43 7.81 18.15 3.88
C ALA A 43 6.49 17.38 3.67
N ASP A 44 6.53 16.22 3.02
CA ASP A 44 5.37 15.41 2.70
C ASP A 44 5.06 14.34 3.73
N ILE A 45 6.06 13.87 4.50
CA ILE A 45 5.86 12.93 5.62
C ILE A 45 4.70 13.37 6.54
N PRO A 46 4.70 14.58 7.13
CA PRO A 46 3.62 14.99 8.03
C PRO A 46 2.27 15.19 7.31
N LYS A 47 2.29 15.54 6.02
CA LYS A 47 1.07 15.69 5.21
C LYS A 47 0.44 14.33 4.90
N LEU A 48 1.25 13.35 4.51
CA LEU A 48 0.81 11.97 4.29
C LEU A 48 0.28 11.37 5.60
N ARG A 49 0.94 11.62 6.73
CA ARG A 49 0.45 11.24 8.06
C ARG A 49 -0.95 11.82 8.35
N SER A 50 -1.19 13.08 7.99
CA SER A 50 -2.51 13.69 8.11
C SER A 50 -3.55 13.00 7.22
N CYS A 51 -3.24 12.74 5.94
CA CYS A 51 -4.14 12.03 5.03
C CYS A 51 -4.46 10.62 5.54
N LEU A 52 -3.46 9.92 6.09
CA LEU A 52 -3.61 8.60 6.68
C LEU A 52 -4.55 8.63 7.89
N ASN A 53 -4.34 9.55 8.83
CA ASN A 53 -5.18 9.65 10.02
C ASN A 53 -6.64 9.99 9.67
N LYS A 54 -6.86 10.89 8.69
CA LYS A 54 -8.21 11.16 8.18
C LYS A 54 -8.84 9.90 7.56
N LEU A 55 -8.05 9.11 6.81
CA LEU A 55 -8.54 7.88 6.18
C LEU A 55 -8.95 6.84 7.22
N LEU A 56 -8.11 6.60 8.23
CA LEU A 56 -8.40 5.68 9.33
C LEU A 56 -9.65 6.11 10.10
N HIS A 57 -9.78 7.40 10.39
CA HIS A 57 -10.98 7.96 11.01
C HIS A 57 -12.23 7.73 10.16
N ASP A 58 -12.18 8.00 8.85
CA ASP A 58 -13.32 7.82 7.94
C ASP A 58 -13.74 6.34 7.79
N TRP A 59 -12.80 5.42 7.95
CA TRP A 59 -13.06 3.98 7.97
C TRP A 59 -13.45 3.42 9.35
N GLY A 60 -13.38 4.25 10.40
CA GLY A 60 -13.62 3.80 11.78
C GLY A 60 -12.60 2.78 12.27
N LEU A 61 -11.36 2.83 11.74
CA LEU A 61 -10.27 1.93 12.12
C LEU A 61 -9.36 2.61 13.15
N SER A 62 -9.15 1.95 14.28
CA SER A 62 -8.23 2.38 15.34
C SER A 62 -6.89 1.63 15.24
N VAL A 63 -6.24 1.74 14.09
CA VAL A 63 -4.98 1.05 13.80
C VAL A 63 -3.80 1.99 13.93
N ASN A 64 -2.76 1.58 14.65
CA ASN A 64 -1.51 2.33 14.74
C ASN A 64 -0.51 1.89 13.67
N ILE A 65 -0.18 2.79 12.74
CA ILE A 65 0.83 2.53 11.69
C ILE A 65 2.15 3.19 12.10
N LYS A 66 3.23 2.41 12.12
CA LYS A 66 4.59 2.89 12.45
C LYS A 66 5.03 4.01 11.50
N ASP A 67 5.71 5.02 12.03
CA ASP A 67 6.19 6.17 11.24
C ASP A 67 7.13 5.74 10.10
N ASP A 68 7.93 4.69 10.31
CA ASP A 68 8.85 4.13 9.32
C ASP A 68 8.14 3.82 7.99
N TYR A 69 6.92 3.29 8.03
CA TYR A 69 6.14 3.01 6.83
C TYR A 69 5.70 4.26 6.08
N VAL A 70 5.35 5.33 6.81
CA VAL A 70 4.95 6.62 6.22
C VAL A 70 6.16 7.29 5.58
N GLN A 71 7.30 7.26 6.26
CA GLN A 71 8.57 7.75 5.71
C GLN A 71 8.97 6.98 4.45
N GLU A 72 8.86 5.66 4.49
CA GLU A 72 9.20 4.79 3.37
C GLU A 72 8.26 5.03 2.17
N MET A 73 6.97 5.28 2.41
CA MET A 73 6.02 5.62 1.35
C MET A 73 6.38 6.94 0.64
N CYS A 74 6.82 7.96 1.38
CA CYS A 74 7.37 9.18 0.79
C CYS A 74 8.69 8.90 0.05
N ARG A 75 9.56 8.03 0.59
CA ARG A 75 10.83 7.65 -0.03
C ARG A 75 10.64 6.96 -1.40
N TYR A 76 9.55 6.21 -1.58
CA TYR A 76 9.23 5.61 -2.88
C TYR A 76 9.00 6.63 -3.99
N GLY A 77 8.50 7.84 -3.65
CA GLY A 77 8.32 8.92 -4.62
C GLY A 77 7.42 8.57 -5.81
N ALA A 78 6.50 7.61 -5.64
CA ALA A 78 5.71 7.01 -6.73
C ALA A 78 6.55 6.45 -7.90
N ALA A 79 7.76 5.96 -7.61
CA ALA A 79 8.61 5.32 -8.59
C ALA A 79 8.06 3.94 -9.01
N GLU A 80 8.17 3.63 -10.31
CA GLU A 80 7.85 2.33 -10.87
C GLU A 80 9.14 1.57 -11.20
N LEU A 81 9.53 0.64 -10.33
CA LEU A 81 10.76 -0.13 -10.50
C LEU A 81 10.55 -1.31 -11.45
N HIS A 82 11.45 -1.46 -12.43
CA HIS A 82 11.36 -2.52 -13.45
C HIS A 82 11.18 -3.92 -12.86
N THR A 83 11.90 -4.27 -11.78
CA THR A 83 11.81 -5.58 -11.14
C THR A 83 10.46 -5.82 -10.49
N MET A 84 9.87 -4.79 -9.88
CA MET A 84 8.54 -4.87 -9.27
C MET A 84 7.46 -4.99 -10.35
N SER A 85 7.54 -4.18 -11.41
CA SER A 85 6.60 -4.27 -12.54
C SER A 85 6.71 -5.59 -13.29
N ALA A 86 7.91 -6.15 -13.46
CA ALA A 86 8.11 -7.45 -14.09
C ALA A 86 7.49 -8.58 -13.26
N PHE A 87 7.70 -8.58 -11.94
CA PHE A 87 7.08 -9.55 -11.03
C PHE A 87 5.54 -9.46 -11.09
N MET A 88 4.99 -8.25 -10.91
CA MET A 88 3.55 -8.03 -10.95
C MET A 88 2.95 -8.36 -12.31
N GLY A 89 3.65 -8.04 -13.41
CA GLY A 89 3.25 -8.39 -14.77
C GLY A 89 3.13 -9.90 -14.99
N GLY A 90 4.03 -10.69 -14.42
CA GLY A 90 3.95 -12.16 -14.46
C GLY A 90 2.73 -12.70 -13.70
N VAL A 91 2.48 -12.18 -12.49
CA VAL A 91 1.30 -12.54 -11.69
C VAL A 91 0.01 -12.20 -12.45
N VAL A 92 -0.12 -10.95 -12.91
CA VAL A 92 -1.31 -10.46 -13.62
C VAL A 92 -1.54 -11.22 -14.93
N ALA A 93 -0.48 -11.48 -15.71
CA ALA A 93 -0.60 -12.24 -16.95
C ALA A 93 -1.18 -13.64 -16.70
N GLN A 94 -0.73 -14.32 -15.64
CA GLN A 94 -1.26 -15.63 -15.30
C GLN A 94 -2.72 -15.55 -14.83
N GLU A 95 -3.08 -14.57 -14.01
CA GLU A 95 -4.48 -14.37 -13.59
C GLU A 95 -5.41 -14.12 -14.80
N VAL A 96 -4.96 -13.35 -15.79
CA VAL A 96 -5.71 -13.15 -17.04
C VAL A 96 -5.88 -14.46 -17.81
N ILE A 97 -4.84 -15.30 -17.91
CA ILE A 97 -4.95 -16.62 -18.56
C ILE A 97 -5.97 -17.50 -17.84
N LYS A 98 -5.98 -17.52 -16.50
CA LYS A 98 -6.96 -18.29 -15.71
C LYS A 98 -8.39 -17.87 -16.05
N VAL A 99 -8.66 -16.57 -16.07
CA VAL A 99 -9.98 -16.01 -16.37
C VAL A 99 -10.41 -16.32 -17.81
N VAL A 100 -9.52 -16.11 -18.79
CA VAL A 100 -9.83 -16.30 -20.21
C VAL A 100 -10.05 -17.77 -20.56
N THR A 101 -9.26 -18.67 -19.99
CA THR A 101 -9.36 -20.12 -20.29
C THR A 101 -10.43 -20.83 -19.45
N GLY A 102 -10.88 -20.23 -18.35
CA GLY A 102 -11.71 -20.89 -17.35
C GLY A 102 -10.97 -22.06 -16.66
N GLN A 103 -9.63 -22.04 -16.66
CA GLN A 103 -8.79 -23.06 -16.06
C GLN A 103 -8.09 -22.50 -14.81
N PHE A 104 -7.87 -23.37 -13.82
CA PHE A 104 -7.35 -23.03 -12.49
C PHE A 104 -8.27 -22.10 -11.68
N VAL A 105 -7.84 -21.75 -10.46
CA VAL A 105 -8.58 -20.88 -9.54
C VAL A 105 -7.91 -19.50 -9.49
N PRO A 106 -8.63 -18.42 -9.85
CA PRO A 106 -8.12 -17.06 -9.71
C PRO A 106 -7.90 -16.67 -8.24
N ILE A 107 -7.02 -15.71 -8.01
CA ILE A 107 -6.82 -15.07 -6.71
C ILE A 107 -8.14 -14.41 -6.28
N ASN A 108 -8.52 -14.61 -5.02
CA ASN A 108 -9.71 -13.99 -4.47
C ASN A 108 -9.40 -12.55 -4.02
N ASN A 109 -9.97 -11.57 -4.72
CA ASN A 109 -9.96 -10.16 -4.38
C ASN A 109 -8.61 -9.43 -4.52
N THR A 110 -7.80 -9.33 -3.46
CA THR A 110 -6.61 -8.45 -3.46
C THR A 110 -5.33 -9.20 -3.11
N PHE A 111 -4.34 -9.12 -4.01
CA PHE A 111 -2.99 -9.63 -3.80
C PHE A 111 -2.02 -8.48 -3.51
N ILE A 112 -1.32 -8.55 -2.39
CA ILE A 112 -0.33 -7.56 -1.96
C ILE A 112 1.04 -8.21 -1.98
N TYR A 113 2.00 -7.57 -2.65
CA TYR A 113 3.39 -8.00 -2.68
C TYR A 113 4.30 -6.95 -2.06
N ASN A 114 5.10 -7.37 -1.08
CA ASN A 114 6.11 -6.56 -0.43
C ASN A 114 7.50 -6.91 -0.97
N GLY A 115 7.99 -6.08 -1.88
CA GLY A 115 9.31 -6.24 -2.49
C GLY A 115 10.49 -6.04 -1.53
N GLN A 116 10.31 -5.36 -0.40
CA GLN A 116 11.38 -5.17 0.58
C GLN A 116 11.64 -6.45 1.38
N ARG A 117 10.57 -7.13 1.78
CA ARG A 117 10.62 -8.37 2.58
C ARG A 117 10.57 -9.64 1.72
N GLN A 118 10.28 -9.51 0.43
CA GLN A 118 10.04 -10.63 -0.49
C GLN A 118 8.88 -11.53 -0.01
N THR A 119 7.85 -10.90 0.58
CA THR A 119 6.64 -11.56 1.07
C THR A 119 5.43 -11.14 0.25
N SER A 120 4.38 -11.95 0.27
CA SER A 120 3.10 -11.61 -0.34
C SER A 120 1.96 -12.16 0.49
N THR A 121 0.85 -11.44 0.53
CA THR A 121 -0.38 -11.88 1.18
C THR A 121 -1.57 -11.67 0.26
N THR A 122 -2.60 -12.51 0.40
CA THR A 122 -3.88 -12.35 -0.29
C THR A 122 -4.96 -12.06 0.73
N VAL A 123 -5.69 -10.97 0.54
CA VAL A 123 -6.74 -10.52 1.45
C VAL A 123 -8.06 -10.34 0.72
N THR A 124 -9.13 -10.77 1.39
CA THR A 124 -10.50 -10.49 0.98
C THR A 124 -10.93 -9.24 1.73
N LEU A 125 -11.11 -8.14 0.99
CA LEU A 125 -11.44 -6.80 1.48
C LEU A 125 -12.93 -6.51 1.28
#